data_AF-K2M032-F1
#
_entry.id   AF-K2M032-F1
#
_cell.length_a   1.000
_cell.length_b   1.000
_cell.length_c   1.000
_cell.angle_alpha   90.00
_cell.angle_beta   90.00
_cell.angle_gamma   90.00
#
_symmetry.space_group_name_H-M   'P 1'
#
loop_
_entity.id
_entity.type
_entity.pdbx_description
1 polymer ?
#
loop_
_entity_poly.entity_id
_entity_poly.type
_entity_poly.pdbx_seq_one_letter_code
_entity_poly.pdbx_strand_id
1 'polypeptide(L)'
;MILYANIFPTSGGASAWAVPCLMMDNGRPFAAAANFDPREIEVTSRNVRVAAHELGHALGFHAGNFVALHMISEVPNVRGLPKVSVISTPKTKAMARQYHNCPTLEGVELEDEGGSTSALSHWKKRNMKDEMMTSVVGVGLYSALTLAAFEDMGFYVANYSAAEMLWWGNNSGCGLLEKKCLTDGITDYPDLFCNYADDHDFCTYNRLYLGFCRLKRHEEALPEEYWYFADPRVGGDDLFMSRCPYVDEYSNAGAPTAILQ
;
A
#
# COMPACT_ATOMS: atom_id res chain seq x y z
N MET A 1 -10.49 19.39 13.18
CA MET A 1 -11.21 18.12 13.02
C MET A 1 -11.96 17.82 14.30
N ILE A 2 -13.24 17.46 14.21
CA ILE A 2 -13.99 16.78 15.27
C ILE A 2 -14.12 15.31 14.83
N LEU A 3 -13.68 14.37 15.68
CA LEU A 3 -13.78 12.95 15.39
C LEU A 3 -14.79 12.30 16.33
N TYR A 4 -15.82 11.68 15.76
CA TYR A 4 -16.78 10.86 16.49
C TYR A 4 -16.34 9.40 16.39
N ALA A 5 -15.87 8.82 17.48
CA ALA A 5 -15.41 7.43 17.52
C ALA A 5 -16.43 6.53 18.20
N ASN A 6 -16.74 5.40 17.57
CA ASN A 6 -17.67 4.38 18.07
C ASN A 6 -17.02 2.99 18.12
N ILE A 7 -17.69 2.08 18.83
CA ILE A 7 -17.31 0.67 18.94
C ILE A 7 -18.56 -0.18 18.65
N PHE A 8 -18.90 -0.31 17.37
CA PHE A 8 -19.97 -1.17 16.89
C PHE A 8 -19.43 -2.32 16.05
N PRO A 9 -20.09 -3.50 16.06
CA PRO A 9 -19.75 -4.59 15.15
C PRO A 9 -19.72 -4.12 13.69
N THR A 10 -18.69 -4.49 12.96
CA THR A 10 -18.56 -4.24 11.53
C THR A 10 -18.94 -5.49 10.73
N SER A 11 -19.36 -5.29 9.48
CA SER A 11 -19.58 -6.36 8.51
C SER A 11 -18.38 -6.48 7.56
N GLY A 12 -18.26 -7.60 6.85
CA GLY A 12 -17.25 -7.77 5.79
C GLY A 12 -15.81 -7.97 6.26
N GLY A 13 -15.58 -8.19 7.56
CA GLY A 13 -14.23 -8.48 8.11
C GLY A 13 -13.33 -7.25 8.31
N ALA A 14 -13.86 -6.03 8.18
CA ALA A 14 -13.11 -4.81 8.42
C ALA A 14 -12.86 -4.61 9.92
N SER A 15 -11.60 -4.47 10.35
CA SER A 15 -11.27 -4.22 11.76
C SER A 15 -11.68 -2.82 12.24
N ALA A 16 -11.71 -1.85 11.33
CA ALA A 16 -12.16 -0.49 11.59
C ALA A 16 -12.62 0.17 10.27
N TRP A 17 -13.23 1.35 10.38
CA TRP A 17 -13.44 2.26 9.25
C TRP A 17 -13.48 3.69 9.76
N ALA A 18 -13.09 4.66 8.93
CA ALA A 18 -13.41 6.05 9.17
C ALA A 18 -13.65 6.83 7.87
N VAL A 19 -14.54 7.82 7.95
CA VAL A 19 -14.92 8.67 6.81
C VAL A 19 -15.15 10.11 7.24
N PRO A 20 -14.81 11.10 6.39
CA PRO A 20 -15.23 12.47 6.62
C PRO A 20 -16.76 12.59 6.46
N CYS A 21 -17.39 13.28 7.41
CA CYS A 21 -18.83 13.53 7.43
C CYS A 21 -19.18 14.97 7.03
N LEU A 22 -18.31 15.93 7.33
CA LEU A 22 -18.50 17.34 7.01
C LEU A 22 -17.19 17.96 6.51
N MET A 23 -17.31 18.74 5.45
CA MET A 23 -16.22 19.44 4.80
C MET A 23 -16.44 20.95 4.91
N MET A 24 -15.36 21.72 5.02
CA MET A 24 -15.39 23.17 4.85
C MET A 24 -15.51 23.53 3.37
N ASP A 25 -15.81 24.79 3.05
CA ASP A 25 -15.97 25.28 1.67
C ASP A 25 -14.74 25.04 0.78
N ASN A 26 -13.55 24.99 1.38
CA ASN A 26 -12.29 24.71 0.67
C ASN A 26 -12.01 23.20 0.53
N GLY A 27 -12.96 22.32 0.84
CA GLY A 27 -12.80 20.88 0.77
C GLY A 27 -12.05 20.26 1.95
N ARG A 28 -11.74 21.01 3.02
CA ARG A 28 -11.06 20.47 4.20
C ARG A 28 -12.01 19.65 5.08
N PRO A 29 -11.68 18.40 5.46
CA PRO A 29 -12.44 17.67 6.47
C PRO A 29 -12.50 18.41 7.81
N PHE A 30 -13.73 18.68 8.27
CA PHE A 30 -14.00 19.34 9.54
C PHE A 30 -14.50 18.37 10.60
N ALA A 31 -15.40 17.46 10.24
CA ALA A 31 -15.88 16.41 11.12
C ALA A 31 -15.85 15.05 10.41
N ALA A 32 -15.50 14.01 11.16
CA ALA A 32 -15.41 12.65 10.67
C ALA A 32 -15.98 11.66 11.70
N ALA A 33 -16.41 10.50 11.22
CA ALA A 33 -16.80 9.37 12.04
C ALA A 33 -15.80 8.24 11.87
N ALA A 34 -15.48 7.56 12.96
CA ALA A 34 -14.67 6.36 12.99
C ALA A 34 -15.38 5.28 13.81
N ASN A 35 -15.19 4.03 13.44
CA ASN A 35 -15.69 2.89 14.17
C ASN A 35 -14.64 1.78 14.23
N PHE A 36 -14.50 1.18 15.40
CA PHE A 36 -13.60 0.05 15.64
C PHE A 36 -14.42 -1.17 16.01
N ASP A 37 -14.17 -2.30 15.33
CA ASP A 37 -14.92 -3.53 15.64
C ASP A 37 -14.53 -4.05 17.03
N PRO A 38 -15.48 -4.25 17.95
CA PRO A 38 -15.19 -4.75 19.30
C PRO A 38 -14.47 -6.10 19.34
N ARG A 39 -14.54 -6.92 18.30
CA ARG A 39 -13.85 -8.22 18.18
C ARG A 39 -12.34 -8.07 17.99
N GLU A 40 -11.90 -6.92 17.50
CA GLU A 40 -10.50 -6.64 17.14
C GLU A 40 -9.81 -5.70 18.14
N ILE A 41 -10.50 -5.28 19.21
CA ILE A 41 -9.95 -4.34 20.19
C ILE A 41 -8.95 -5.03 21.11
N GLU A 42 -7.69 -4.87 20.75
CA GLU A 42 -6.53 -5.22 21.57
C GLU A 42 -5.46 -4.12 21.46
N VAL A 43 -4.67 -3.89 22.51
CA VAL A 43 -3.58 -2.89 22.50
C VAL A 43 -2.33 -3.48 21.84
N THR A 44 -2.43 -3.76 20.55
CA THR A 44 -1.30 -4.24 19.72
C THR A 44 -0.75 -3.11 18.87
N SER A 45 0.52 -3.23 18.45
CA SER A 45 1.12 -2.30 17.48
C SER A 45 0.28 -2.25 16.20
N ARG A 46 -0.17 -3.39 15.70
CA ARG A 46 -1.03 -3.50 14.52
C ARG A 46 -2.32 -2.68 14.65
N ASN A 47 -3.04 -2.80 15.77
CA ASN A 47 -4.30 -2.08 15.95
C ASN A 47 -4.12 -0.56 16.05
N VAL A 48 -3.00 -0.10 16.61
CA VAL A 48 -2.62 1.33 16.56
C VAL A 48 -2.41 1.79 15.12
N ARG A 49 -1.81 0.96 14.26
CA ARG A 49 -1.60 1.27 12.84
C ARG A 49 -2.89 1.26 12.03
N VAL A 50 -3.79 0.32 12.31
CA VAL A 50 -5.16 0.33 11.74
C VAL A 50 -5.88 1.62 12.15
N ALA A 51 -5.83 2.02 13.41
CA ALA A 51 -6.42 3.28 13.85
C ALA A 51 -5.81 4.50 13.14
N ALA A 52 -4.48 4.55 12.98
CA ALA A 52 -3.81 5.62 12.25
C ALA A 52 -4.20 5.65 10.76
N HIS A 53 -4.32 4.49 10.12
CA HIS A 53 -4.80 4.34 8.74
C HIS A 53 -6.21 4.92 8.57
N GLU A 54 -7.16 4.53 9.43
CA GLU A 54 -8.52 5.07 9.37
C GLU A 54 -8.55 6.58 9.64
N LEU A 55 -7.75 7.07 10.58
CA LEU A 55 -7.60 8.51 10.78
C LEU A 55 -7.08 9.21 9.52
N GLY A 56 -6.25 8.54 8.71
CA GLY A 56 -5.84 9.02 7.40
C GLY A 56 -7.04 9.26 6.47
N HIS A 57 -7.96 8.30 6.38
CA HIS A 57 -9.20 8.47 5.62
C HIS A 57 -10.07 9.60 6.17
N ALA A 58 -10.25 9.66 7.50
CA ALA A 58 -10.98 10.75 8.16
C ALA A 58 -10.39 12.13 7.83
N LEU A 59 -9.06 12.21 7.67
CA LEU A 59 -8.31 13.43 7.31
C LEU A 59 -8.35 13.77 5.82
N GLY A 60 -9.03 12.96 4.99
CA GLY A 60 -9.25 13.23 3.57
C GLY A 60 -8.38 12.41 2.63
N PHE A 61 -7.66 11.39 3.12
CA PHE A 61 -6.96 10.46 2.24
C PHE A 61 -7.96 9.47 1.63
N HIS A 62 -8.73 9.88 0.65
CA HIS A 62 -9.62 8.97 -0.09
C HIS A 62 -9.97 9.54 -1.46
N ALA A 63 -10.48 8.68 -2.34
CA ALA A 63 -10.72 8.99 -3.75
C ALA A 63 -11.53 10.28 -3.97
N GLY A 64 -12.63 10.47 -3.21
CA GLY A 64 -13.48 11.65 -3.34
C GLY A 64 -12.74 12.98 -3.10
N ASN A 65 -11.87 13.01 -2.10
CA ASN A 65 -11.02 14.15 -1.80
C ASN A 65 -9.95 14.38 -2.88
N PHE A 66 -9.29 13.31 -3.32
CA PHE A 66 -8.29 13.42 -4.38
C PHE A 66 -8.87 13.93 -5.69
N VAL A 67 -10.09 13.51 -6.04
CA VAL A 67 -10.82 14.02 -7.21
C VAL A 67 -11.20 15.49 -7.04
N ALA A 68 -11.79 15.86 -5.89
CA ALA A 68 -12.21 17.23 -5.61
C ALA A 68 -11.04 18.22 -5.61
N LEU A 69 -9.85 17.76 -5.22
CA LEU A 69 -8.62 18.54 -5.17
C LEU A 69 -7.76 18.43 -6.45
N HIS A 70 -8.25 17.74 -7.49
CA HIS A 70 -7.54 17.52 -8.75
C HIS A 70 -6.14 16.90 -8.58
N MET A 71 -6.00 15.95 -7.65
CA MET A 71 -4.72 15.34 -7.29
C MET A 71 -4.37 14.11 -8.15
N ILE A 72 -5.36 13.53 -8.83
CA ILE A 72 -5.20 12.29 -9.61
C ILE A 72 -4.84 12.61 -11.06
N SER A 73 -3.90 11.86 -11.61
CA SER A 73 -3.63 11.78 -13.05
C SER A 73 -3.58 10.33 -13.50
N GLU A 74 -3.81 10.10 -14.79
CA GLU A 74 -3.72 8.78 -15.41
C GLU A 74 -2.40 8.65 -16.17
N VAL A 75 -1.68 7.56 -15.94
CA VAL A 75 -0.43 7.23 -16.65
C VAL A 75 -0.70 6.02 -17.54
N PRO A 76 -0.52 6.11 -18.87
CA PRO A 76 -0.83 5.02 -19.78
C PRO A 76 0.26 3.94 -19.81
N ASN A 77 -0.11 2.73 -20.22
CA ASN A 77 0.80 1.62 -20.60
C ASN A 77 1.80 1.21 -19.49
N VAL A 78 1.33 1.15 -18.25
CA VAL A 78 2.17 0.76 -17.11
C VAL A 78 2.04 -0.74 -16.86
N ARG A 79 3.14 -1.48 -17.02
CA ARG A 79 3.22 -2.93 -16.71
C ARG A 79 2.18 -3.83 -17.42
N GLY A 80 1.74 -3.42 -18.61
CA GLY A 80 0.71 -4.14 -19.38
C GLY A 80 -0.72 -3.67 -19.11
N LEU A 81 -0.92 -2.76 -18.14
CA LEU A 81 -2.20 -2.11 -17.92
C LEU A 81 -2.36 -0.92 -18.89
N PRO A 82 -3.57 -0.70 -19.45
CA PRO A 82 -3.81 0.42 -20.36
C PRO A 82 -3.60 1.78 -19.70
N LYS A 83 -3.90 1.88 -18.40
CA LYS A 83 -3.68 3.07 -17.57
C LYS A 83 -3.63 2.71 -16.09
N VAL A 84 -2.95 3.54 -15.30
CA VAL A 84 -2.95 3.51 -13.84
C VAL A 84 -3.20 4.91 -13.29
N SER A 85 -3.92 5.00 -12.17
CA SER A 85 -4.18 6.26 -11.48
C SER A 85 -3.06 6.57 -10.49
N VAL A 86 -2.54 7.79 -10.50
CA VAL A 86 -1.46 8.23 -9.61
C VAL A 86 -1.82 9.55 -8.93
N ILE A 87 -1.34 9.75 -7.70
CA ILE A 87 -1.27 11.08 -7.10
C ILE A 87 -0.07 11.81 -7.70
N SER A 88 -0.34 12.84 -8.49
CA SER A 88 0.65 13.55 -9.32
C SER A 88 0.97 14.97 -8.82
N THR A 89 0.53 15.32 -7.62
CA THR A 89 0.74 16.65 -7.03
C THR A 89 2.21 16.94 -6.74
N PRO A 90 2.64 18.22 -6.68
CA PRO A 90 4.05 18.57 -6.73
C PRO A 90 4.92 17.96 -5.62
N LYS A 91 4.51 18.02 -4.35
CA LYS A 91 5.33 17.48 -3.24
C LYS A 91 5.35 15.96 -3.27
N THR A 92 4.20 15.33 -3.51
CA THR A 92 4.06 13.88 -3.59
C THR A 92 4.90 13.31 -4.72
N LYS A 93 4.82 13.91 -5.91
CA LYS A 93 5.65 13.54 -7.07
C LYS A 93 7.13 13.74 -6.78
N ALA A 94 7.53 14.87 -6.20
CA ALA A 94 8.94 15.11 -5.86
C ALA A 94 9.47 14.10 -4.83
N MET A 95 8.69 13.80 -3.79
CA MET A 95 9.02 12.81 -2.77
C MET A 95 9.14 11.41 -3.38
N ALA A 96 8.23 11.02 -4.27
CA ALA A 96 8.25 9.73 -4.95
C ALA A 96 9.49 9.57 -5.85
N ARG A 97 9.86 10.61 -6.60
CA ARG A 97 11.06 10.64 -7.43
C ARG A 97 12.33 10.44 -6.60
N GLN A 98 12.41 11.13 -5.46
CA GLN A 98 13.52 10.98 -4.52
C GLN A 98 13.54 9.59 -3.90
N TYR A 99 12.41 9.12 -3.39
CA TYR A 99 12.25 7.85 -2.70
C TYR A 99 12.65 6.66 -3.57
N HIS A 100 12.11 6.58 -4.79
CA HIS A 100 12.44 5.50 -5.72
C HIS A 100 13.73 5.75 -6.51
N ASN A 101 14.36 6.92 -6.40
CA ASN A 101 15.45 7.35 -7.28
C ASN A 101 15.08 7.21 -8.77
N CYS A 102 13.90 7.75 -9.12
CA CYS A 102 13.35 7.72 -10.47
C CYS A 102 12.92 9.14 -10.90
N PRO A 103 13.77 9.92 -11.58
CA PRO A 103 13.49 11.32 -11.91
C PRO A 103 12.29 11.53 -12.85
N THR A 104 11.92 10.51 -13.63
CA THR A 104 10.83 10.55 -14.61
C THR A 104 9.48 10.15 -14.03
N LEU A 105 9.42 9.75 -12.76
CA LEU A 105 8.18 9.26 -12.15
C LEU A 105 7.08 10.34 -12.15
N GLU A 106 5.88 9.98 -12.57
CA GLU A 106 4.76 10.92 -12.72
C GLU A 106 3.88 11.06 -11.48
N GLY A 107 4.06 10.21 -10.48
CA GLY A 107 3.31 10.25 -9.24
C GLY A 107 3.44 8.97 -8.43
N VAL A 108 2.66 8.88 -7.37
CA VAL A 108 2.53 7.66 -6.55
C VAL A 108 1.27 6.93 -6.97
N GLU A 109 1.40 5.67 -7.36
CA GLU A 109 0.29 4.86 -7.84
C GLU A 109 -0.72 4.55 -6.75
N LEU A 110 -2.00 4.72 -7.07
CA LEU A 110 -3.12 4.34 -6.22
C LEU A 110 -3.53 2.90 -6.48
N GLU A 111 -4.09 2.25 -5.47
CA GLU A 111 -4.62 0.91 -5.61
C GLU A 111 -5.77 0.88 -6.64
N ASP A 112 -5.77 -0.13 -7.48
CA ASP A 112 -6.77 -0.40 -8.53
C ASP A 112 -7.53 -1.71 -8.30
N GLU A 113 -7.08 -2.52 -7.33
CA GLU A 113 -7.68 -3.79 -6.97
C GLU A 113 -8.58 -3.71 -5.73
N GLY A 114 -9.34 -4.79 -5.47
CA GLY A 114 -10.14 -4.93 -4.24
C GLY A 114 -11.46 -4.15 -4.22
N GLY A 115 -11.95 -3.72 -5.40
CA GLY A 115 -13.25 -3.08 -5.57
C GLY A 115 -13.33 -1.63 -5.12
N SER A 116 -14.53 -1.05 -5.13
CA SER A 116 -14.77 0.38 -4.89
C SER A 116 -14.38 0.90 -3.51
N THR A 117 -14.27 0.00 -2.52
CA THR A 117 -13.85 0.35 -1.15
C THR A 117 -12.34 0.45 -1.00
N SER A 118 -11.57 -0.17 -1.90
CA SER A 118 -10.12 -0.20 -1.85
C SER A 118 -9.51 0.72 -2.91
N ALA A 119 -10.05 0.68 -4.13
CA ALA A 119 -9.49 1.40 -5.26
C ALA A 119 -9.49 2.92 -5.04
N LEU A 120 -8.43 3.57 -5.51
CA LEU A 120 -8.21 5.03 -5.51
C LEU A 120 -8.14 5.70 -4.12
N SER A 121 -8.31 4.94 -3.04
CA SER A 121 -8.24 5.47 -1.66
C SER A 121 -7.02 4.96 -0.88
N HIS A 122 -6.20 4.13 -1.51
CA HIS A 122 -5.00 3.55 -0.94
C HIS A 122 -3.83 3.67 -1.89
N TRP A 123 -2.61 3.60 -1.37
CA TRP A 123 -1.43 3.37 -2.18
C TRP A 123 -1.42 1.97 -2.76
N LYS A 124 -0.89 1.83 -3.99
CA LYS A 124 -0.69 0.54 -4.63
C LYS A 124 0.24 -0.32 -3.78
N LYS A 125 -0.29 -1.38 -3.16
CA LYS A 125 0.47 -2.20 -2.19
C LYS A 125 1.73 -2.78 -2.81
N ARG A 126 1.68 -3.23 -4.08
CA ARG A 126 2.85 -3.70 -4.85
C ARG A 126 4.06 -2.77 -4.74
N ASN A 127 3.83 -1.46 -4.78
CA ASN A 127 4.91 -0.47 -4.85
C ASN A 127 5.29 0.07 -3.46
N MET A 128 4.43 -0.12 -2.47
CA MET A 128 4.52 0.52 -1.15
C MET A 128 4.14 -0.43 -0.01
N LYS A 129 4.53 -1.70 -0.10
CA LYS A 129 4.22 -2.70 0.93
C LYS A 129 4.66 -2.15 2.29
N ASP A 130 3.81 -2.36 3.30
CA ASP A 130 4.01 -1.92 4.68
C ASP A 130 3.87 -0.41 4.92
N GLU A 131 3.50 0.37 3.91
CA GLU A 131 3.07 1.76 4.12
C GLU A 131 1.67 1.82 4.75
N MET A 132 1.47 2.78 5.64
CA MET A 132 0.24 2.99 6.41
C MET A 132 -1.03 2.98 5.57
N MET A 133 -1.07 3.66 4.42
CA MET A 133 -2.24 3.84 3.57
C MET A 133 -2.35 2.81 2.44
N THR A 134 -1.75 1.63 2.59
CA THR A 134 -2.05 0.48 1.71
C THR A 134 -3.37 -0.19 2.11
N SER A 135 -4.06 -0.84 1.16
CA SER A 135 -5.38 -1.46 1.37
C SER A 135 -5.42 -2.59 2.41
N VAL A 136 -4.27 -3.16 2.76
CA VAL A 136 -4.13 -4.16 3.82
C VAL A 136 -2.99 -3.74 4.72
N VAL A 137 -3.33 -3.34 5.93
CA VAL A 137 -2.36 -2.87 6.93
C VAL A 137 -1.48 -4.04 7.40
N GLY A 138 -0.22 -4.00 6.97
CA GLY A 138 0.89 -4.81 7.50
C GLY A 138 1.58 -4.08 8.65
N VAL A 139 2.84 -3.69 8.48
CA VAL A 139 3.58 -2.89 9.49
C VAL A 139 3.01 -1.48 9.65
N GLY A 140 2.50 -0.87 8.58
CA GLY A 140 1.78 0.41 8.63
C GLY A 140 2.65 1.64 8.91
N LEU A 141 3.79 1.74 8.22
CA LEU A 141 4.75 2.83 8.37
C LEU A 141 4.19 4.14 7.80
N TYR A 142 4.22 5.20 8.62
CA TYR A 142 3.79 6.54 8.22
C TYR A 142 4.91 7.21 7.43
N SER A 143 4.93 6.99 6.12
CA SER A 143 6.02 7.42 5.26
C SER A 143 5.96 8.91 4.90
N ALA A 144 7.08 9.42 4.40
CA ALA A 144 7.17 10.75 3.81
C ALA A 144 6.24 10.93 2.59
N LEU A 145 5.84 9.83 1.91
CA LEU A 145 4.94 9.87 0.75
C LEU A 145 3.52 10.23 1.19
N THR A 146 3.00 9.59 2.24
CA THR A 146 1.68 9.93 2.80
C THR A 146 1.67 11.34 3.39
N LEU A 147 2.75 11.74 4.07
CA LEU A 147 2.89 13.13 4.56
C LEU A 147 2.86 14.15 3.42
N ALA A 148 3.57 13.88 2.32
CA ALA A 148 3.57 14.75 1.15
C ALA A 148 2.19 14.86 0.50
N ALA A 149 1.45 13.74 0.41
CA ALA A 149 0.08 13.73 -0.11
C ALA A 149 -0.86 14.58 0.75
N PHE A 150 -0.79 14.46 2.08
CA PHE A 150 -1.55 15.34 2.98
C PHE A 150 -1.16 16.81 2.84
N GLU A 151 0.12 17.11 2.72
CA GLU A 151 0.56 18.50 2.59
C GLU A 151 0.13 19.13 1.24
N ASP A 152 0.12 18.35 0.16
CA ASP A 152 -0.39 18.76 -1.15
C ASP A 152 -1.91 19.01 -1.16
N MET A 153 -2.68 18.46 -0.21
CA MET A 153 -4.10 18.84 -0.06
C MET A 153 -4.28 20.31 0.36
N GLY A 154 -3.21 20.95 0.87
CA GLY A 154 -3.24 22.36 1.31
C GLY A 154 -3.89 22.59 2.68
N PHE A 155 -4.31 21.53 3.38
CA PHE A 155 -4.96 21.62 4.69
C PHE A 155 -4.00 21.46 5.87
N TYR A 156 -2.84 20.87 5.61
CA TYR A 156 -1.90 20.40 6.61
C TYR A 156 -0.49 20.88 6.28
N VAL A 157 0.36 20.97 7.32
CA VAL A 157 1.80 21.18 7.19
C VAL A 157 2.46 19.93 7.74
N ALA A 158 3.22 19.23 6.90
CA ALA A 158 3.84 17.96 7.27
C ALA A 158 5.14 18.19 8.07
N ASN A 159 5.36 17.36 9.09
CA ASN A 159 6.64 17.26 9.77
C ASN A 159 7.41 16.04 9.26
N TYR A 160 8.22 16.24 8.21
CA TYR A 160 8.99 15.15 7.59
C TYR A 160 10.07 14.55 8.50
N SER A 161 10.50 15.24 9.55
CA SER A 161 11.44 14.68 10.53
C SER A 161 10.84 13.55 11.38
N ALA A 162 9.50 13.45 11.40
CA ALA A 162 8.78 12.37 12.05
C ALA A 162 8.39 11.24 11.08
N ALA A 163 8.76 11.35 9.79
CA ALA A 163 8.45 10.33 8.80
C ALA A 163 9.16 9.02 9.12
N GLU A 164 8.44 7.91 9.04
CA GLU A 164 9.03 6.58 9.17
C GLU A 164 9.67 6.15 7.84
N MET A 165 10.78 5.42 7.95
CA MET A 165 11.50 4.94 6.78
C MET A 165 10.76 3.74 6.18
N LEU A 166 10.10 3.95 5.03
CA LEU A 166 9.57 2.86 4.22
C LEU A 166 10.71 2.16 3.49
N TRP A 167 11.04 0.92 3.85
CA TRP A 167 12.14 0.21 3.19
C TRP A 167 11.75 -0.34 1.80
N TRP A 168 10.48 -0.68 1.59
CA TRP A 168 10.01 -1.38 0.40
C TRP A 168 10.07 -0.51 -0.85
N GLY A 169 10.97 -0.81 -1.78
CA GLY A 169 11.11 -0.04 -3.02
C GLY A 169 11.93 1.26 -2.88
N ASN A 170 12.55 1.49 -1.72
CA ASN A 170 13.48 2.61 -1.55
C ASN A 170 14.69 2.44 -2.49
N ASN A 171 15.00 3.50 -3.25
CA ASN A 171 16.07 3.51 -4.26
C ASN A 171 15.95 2.39 -5.32
N SER A 172 14.72 1.95 -5.63
CA SER A 172 14.48 0.86 -6.59
C SER A 172 14.80 1.21 -8.05
N GLY A 173 14.98 2.50 -8.35
CA GLY A 173 14.91 3.02 -9.72
C GLY A 173 13.50 2.93 -10.30
N CYS A 174 13.35 3.32 -11.56
CA CYS A 174 12.07 3.33 -12.28
C CYS A 174 11.54 1.93 -12.62
N GLY A 175 12.42 0.93 -12.72
CA GLY A 175 12.06 -0.42 -13.17
C GLY A 175 10.96 -1.08 -12.34
N LEU A 176 10.98 -0.89 -11.02
CA LEU A 176 9.97 -1.42 -10.11
C LEU A 176 8.58 -0.91 -10.50
N LEU A 177 8.47 0.34 -10.91
CA LEU A 177 7.21 1.03 -11.18
C LEU A 177 6.76 0.84 -12.63
N GLU A 178 7.70 0.78 -13.58
CA GLU A 178 7.37 0.74 -15.01
C GLU A 178 7.25 -0.68 -15.58
N LYS A 179 7.97 -1.66 -15.00
CA LYS A 179 8.04 -3.05 -15.47
C LYS A 179 7.29 -4.02 -14.56
N LYS A 180 6.93 -5.19 -15.12
CA LYS A 180 6.42 -6.32 -14.34
C LYS A 180 7.44 -6.71 -13.26
N CYS A 181 6.95 -7.24 -12.13
CA CYS A 181 7.81 -7.68 -11.03
C CYS A 181 8.68 -8.90 -11.40
N LEU A 182 8.21 -9.74 -12.32
CA LEU A 182 8.98 -10.80 -12.94
C LEU A 182 8.67 -10.88 -14.43
N THR A 183 9.63 -11.37 -15.21
CA THR A 183 9.48 -11.78 -16.61
C THR A 183 10.06 -13.18 -16.73
N ASP A 184 9.29 -14.13 -17.26
CA ASP A 184 9.70 -15.54 -17.41
C ASP A 184 10.27 -16.16 -16.13
N GLY A 185 9.71 -15.81 -14.97
CA GLY A 185 10.13 -16.29 -13.65
C GLY A 185 11.40 -15.64 -13.10
N ILE A 186 11.91 -14.59 -13.74
CA ILE A 186 13.11 -13.86 -13.33
C ILE A 186 12.73 -12.47 -12.84
N THR A 187 13.24 -12.06 -11.68
CA THR A 187 13.04 -10.72 -11.12
C THR A 187 14.32 -9.91 -11.10
N ASP A 188 14.21 -8.62 -11.39
CA ASP A 188 15.28 -7.63 -11.18
C ASP A 188 15.35 -7.18 -9.71
N TYR A 189 14.40 -7.61 -8.86
CA TYR A 189 14.25 -7.17 -7.46
C TYR A 189 14.16 -8.36 -6.49
N PRO A 190 15.22 -9.18 -6.34
CA PRO A 190 15.20 -10.41 -5.54
C PRO A 190 14.97 -10.18 -4.04
N ASP A 191 15.26 -8.97 -3.54
CA ASP A 191 14.98 -8.60 -2.14
C ASP A 191 13.50 -8.28 -1.88
N LEU A 192 12.71 -8.03 -2.94
CA LEU A 192 11.29 -7.67 -2.85
C LEU A 192 10.39 -8.83 -3.29
N PHE A 193 10.76 -9.50 -4.39
CA PHE A 193 9.97 -10.57 -5.00
C PHE A 193 10.72 -11.88 -4.98
N CYS A 194 9.98 -12.97 -4.77
CA CYS A 194 10.49 -14.34 -4.77
C CYS A 194 9.93 -15.08 -5.99
N ASN A 195 10.66 -16.07 -6.52
CA ASN A 195 10.30 -16.74 -7.78
C ASN A 195 10.20 -18.27 -7.68
N TYR A 196 10.35 -18.84 -6.50
CA TYR A 196 10.13 -20.26 -6.24
C TYR A 196 9.52 -20.44 -4.86
N ALA A 197 8.71 -21.49 -4.73
CA ALA A 197 8.33 -22.02 -3.43
C ALA A 197 9.38 -23.09 -3.06
N ASP A 198 9.97 -22.94 -1.88
CA ASP A 198 10.88 -23.92 -1.28
C ASP A 198 10.25 -24.41 0.03
N ASP A 199 10.67 -25.58 0.50
CA ASP A 199 10.35 -26.10 1.82
C ASP A 199 11.16 -25.39 2.94
N HIS A 200 12.06 -24.46 2.56
CA HIS A 200 12.87 -23.66 3.47
C HIS A 200 12.23 -22.32 3.80
N ASP A 201 12.45 -21.85 5.04
CA ASP A 201 11.98 -20.55 5.50
C ASP A 201 12.74 -19.41 4.78
N PHE A 202 12.00 -18.40 4.34
CA PHE A 202 12.55 -17.16 3.79
C PHE A 202 12.59 -16.10 4.89
N CYS A 203 13.53 -15.16 4.79
CA CYS A 203 13.43 -13.91 5.56
C CYS A 203 12.54 -12.92 4.81
N THR A 204 11.68 -12.20 5.54
CA THR A 204 11.00 -11.03 4.97
C THR A 204 12.01 -9.98 4.49
N TYR A 205 11.60 -9.09 3.58
CA TYR A 205 12.49 -8.08 3.00
C TYR A 205 13.19 -7.18 4.03
N ASN A 206 12.55 -6.95 5.19
CA ASN A 206 13.09 -6.18 6.31
C ASN A 206 13.86 -7.06 7.33
N ARG A 207 13.96 -8.37 7.09
CA ARG A 207 14.62 -9.38 7.93
C ARG A 207 14.11 -9.45 9.36
N LEU A 208 12.88 -9.00 9.60
CA LEU A 208 12.26 -9.02 10.92
C LEU A 208 11.55 -10.34 11.21
N TYR A 209 11.09 -11.06 10.18
CA TYR A 209 10.30 -12.27 10.34
C TYR A 209 10.76 -13.38 9.40
N LEU A 210 10.49 -14.62 9.80
CA LEU A 210 10.49 -15.77 8.91
C LEU A 210 9.16 -15.83 8.16
N GLY A 211 9.24 -16.29 6.93
CA GLY A 211 8.13 -16.29 6.00
C GLY A 211 8.28 -17.30 4.90
N PHE A 212 7.34 -17.25 3.97
CA PHE A 212 7.28 -18.13 2.81
C PHE A 212 7.01 -17.31 1.56
N CYS A 213 7.50 -17.79 0.41
CA CYS A 213 7.14 -17.19 -0.85
C CYS A 213 5.64 -17.41 -1.13
N ARG A 214 4.85 -16.34 -1.20
CA ARG A 214 3.42 -16.39 -1.57
C ARG A 214 3.24 -16.64 -3.07
N LEU A 215 3.80 -17.73 -3.56
CA LEU A 215 3.68 -18.23 -4.92
C LEU A 215 2.71 -19.40 -4.94
N LYS A 216 1.77 -19.39 -5.88
CA LYS A 216 0.89 -20.55 -6.10
C LYS A 216 0.59 -20.75 -7.56
N ARG A 217 0.07 -21.93 -7.86
CA ARG A 217 -0.55 -22.21 -9.14
C ARG A 217 -2.06 -22.11 -9.01
N HIS A 218 -2.65 -21.18 -9.74
CA HIS A 218 -4.09 -20.94 -9.79
C HIS A 218 -4.79 -22.02 -10.64
N GLU A 219 -6.10 -22.19 -10.43
CA GLU A 219 -6.91 -23.15 -11.21
C GLU A 219 -7.05 -22.70 -12.66
N GLU A 220 -7.34 -21.41 -12.84
CA GLU A 220 -7.47 -20.74 -14.13
C GLU A 220 -6.25 -19.87 -14.45
N ALA A 221 -6.05 -19.57 -15.73
CA ALA A 221 -5.01 -18.66 -16.16
C ALA A 221 -5.25 -17.26 -15.59
N LEU A 222 -4.19 -16.62 -15.11
CA LEU A 222 -4.26 -15.22 -14.67
C LEU A 222 -4.51 -14.30 -15.88
N PRO A 223 -4.97 -13.06 -15.66
CA PRO A 223 -4.93 -12.01 -16.69
C PRO A 223 -3.51 -11.79 -17.24
N GLU A 224 -3.41 -11.36 -18.50
CA GLU A 224 -2.13 -11.24 -19.24
C GLU A 224 -1.13 -10.28 -18.58
N GLU A 225 -1.64 -9.20 -17.99
CA GLU A 225 -0.88 -8.24 -17.18
C GLU A 225 -0.18 -8.90 -15.98
N TYR A 226 -0.67 -10.05 -15.53
CA TYR A 226 -0.16 -10.83 -14.40
C TYR A 226 0.56 -12.12 -14.82
N TRP A 227 0.83 -12.30 -16.11
CA TRP A 227 1.71 -13.37 -16.58
C TRP A 227 3.16 -13.04 -16.25
N TYR A 228 3.68 -13.73 -15.24
CA TYR A 228 5.03 -13.57 -14.70
C TYR A 228 5.93 -14.78 -14.95
N PHE A 229 5.35 -15.92 -15.25
CA PHE A 229 6.02 -17.20 -15.49
C PHE A 229 5.53 -17.80 -16.81
N ALA A 230 6.25 -18.80 -17.32
CA ALA A 230 5.88 -19.50 -18.56
C ALA A 230 4.52 -20.21 -18.47
N ASP A 231 4.14 -20.74 -17.29
CA ASP A 231 2.76 -21.20 -17.06
C ASP A 231 1.91 -19.99 -16.61
N PRO A 232 0.90 -19.57 -17.39
CA PRO A 232 0.08 -18.39 -17.09
C PRO A 232 -0.79 -18.55 -15.83
N ARG A 233 -0.81 -19.74 -15.23
CA ARG A 233 -1.47 -20.01 -13.94
C ARG A 233 -0.56 -19.81 -12.75
N VAL A 234 0.74 -19.63 -12.94
CA VAL A 234 1.69 -19.48 -11.84
C VAL A 234 1.89 -18.00 -11.54
N GLY A 235 1.71 -17.63 -10.28
CA GLY A 235 1.85 -16.24 -9.82
C GLY A 235 1.60 -16.11 -8.32
N GLY A 236 1.64 -14.88 -7.82
CA GLY A 236 1.35 -14.58 -6.43
C GLY A 236 -0.13 -14.78 -6.08
N ASP A 237 -0.41 -15.03 -4.80
CA ASP A 237 -1.80 -15.12 -4.33
C ASP A 237 -2.42 -13.76 -3.99
N ASP A 238 -1.60 -12.79 -3.59
CA ASP A 238 -2.09 -11.48 -3.17
C ASP A 238 -2.51 -10.60 -4.35
N LEU A 239 -3.80 -10.26 -4.40
CA LEU A 239 -4.37 -9.42 -5.44
C LEU A 239 -3.78 -8.00 -5.43
N PHE A 240 -3.59 -7.40 -4.25
CA PHE A 240 -3.09 -6.02 -4.10
C PHE A 240 -1.60 -5.88 -4.47
N MET A 241 -0.89 -7.01 -4.50
CA MET A 241 0.47 -7.07 -5.05
C MET A 241 0.49 -7.21 -6.57
N SER A 242 -0.65 -7.03 -7.25
CA SER A 242 -0.83 -7.36 -8.67
C SER A 242 -0.42 -8.79 -8.98
N ARG A 243 -0.67 -9.74 -8.06
CA ARG A 243 -0.19 -11.13 -8.18
C ARG A 243 1.32 -11.28 -8.28
N CYS A 244 2.11 -10.28 -7.87
CA CYS A 244 3.54 -10.46 -7.71
C CYS A 244 3.83 -11.37 -6.51
N PRO A 245 4.56 -12.48 -6.67
CA PRO A 245 5.02 -13.29 -5.54
C PRO A 245 6.04 -12.53 -4.69
N TYR A 246 5.84 -12.53 -3.39
CA TYR A 246 6.72 -11.91 -2.39
C TYR A 246 6.78 -12.81 -1.16
N VAL A 247 7.80 -12.60 -0.31
CA VAL A 247 7.90 -13.31 0.96
C VAL A 247 6.94 -12.69 1.96
N ASP A 248 6.00 -13.49 2.44
CA ASP A 248 5.06 -13.08 3.49
C ASP A 248 5.37 -13.78 4.80
N GLU A 249 5.08 -13.11 5.91
CA GLU A 249 5.36 -13.61 7.26
C GLU A 249 4.42 -14.76 7.66
N TYR A 250 4.92 -15.71 8.46
CA TYR A 250 4.06 -16.72 9.08
C TYR A 250 3.18 -16.08 10.16
N SER A 251 1.90 -16.47 10.22
CA SER A 251 0.94 -15.98 11.24
C SER A 251 1.35 -16.27 12.69
N ASN A 252 2.27 -17.22 12.91
CA ASN A 252 2.78 -17.61 14.23
C ASN A 252 4.21 -17.09 14.50
N ALA A 253 4.77 -16.23 13.64
CA ALA A 253 6.09 -15.64 13.85
C ALA A 253 5.99 -14.54 14.93
N GLY A 254 5.84 -14.94 16.19
CA GLY A 254 5.83 -14.03 17.32
C GLY A 254 7.18 -13.33 17.49
N ALA A 255 7.15 -11.98 17.57
CA ALA A 255 8.24 -11.04 17.80
C ALA A 255 9.46 -11.17 16.83
N PRO A 256 10.13 -10.06 16.49
CA PRO A 256 11.32 -10.13 15.65
C PRO A 256 12.43 -10.88 16.39
N THR A 257 12.62 -12.17 16.07
CA THR A 257 13.91 -12.81 16.28
C THR A 257 14.85 -12.13 15.31
N ALA A 258 15.72 -11.26 15.83
CA ALA A 258 16.82 -10.70 15.07
C ALA A 258 17.65 -11.86 14.52
N ILE A 259 17.41 -12.23 13.26
CA ILE A 259 18.28 -13.15 12.53
C ILE A 259 19.48 -12.28 12.09
N LEU A 260 20.36 -12.02 13.06
CA LEU A 260 21.71 -11.56 12.79
C LEU A 260 22.49 -12.77 12.26
N GLN A 261 22.71 -12.80 10.95
CA GLN A 261 23.82 -13.51 10.33
C GLN A 261 24.57 -12.55 9.41
#